data_AF-A0A2V9Z3J7-F1
#
_entry.id   AF-A0A2V9Z3J7-F1
#
_cell.length_a   1.000
_cell.length_b   1.000
_cell.length_c   1.000
_cell.angle_alpha   90.00
_cell.angle_beta   90.00
_cell.angle_gamma   90.00
#
_symmetry.space_group_name_H-M   'P 1'
#
loop_
_entity.id
_entity.type
_entity.pdbx_description
1 polymer ?
#
loop_
_entity_poly.entity_id
_entity_poly.type
_entity_poly.pdbx_seq_one_letter_code
_entity_poly.pdbx_strand_id
1 'polypeptide(L)'
;MRKQKGFSLIELLIVVAIILIIAAIAIPNLLRARIAANEAGSASSIRTINTAQATYVSAYPTVGYAASLGALGPGGVGSTCPVGGPVQA
;
A
#
# COMPACT_ATOMS: atom_id res chain seq x y z
N MET A 1 15.16 53.52 -12.72
CA MET A 1 15.93 52.47 -13.40
C MET A 1 15.98 51.23 -12.51
N ARG A 2 15.27 50.16 -12.84
CA ARG A 2 15.27 48.91 -12.07
C ARG A 2 16.55 48.14 -12.40
N LYS A 3 17.46 47.98 -11.44
CA LYS A 3 18.61 47.09 -11.59
C LYS A 3 18.10 45.64 -11.62
N GLN A 4 18.02 45.04 -12.81
CA GLN A 4 17.87 43.60 -12.92
C GLN A 4 19.17 42.96 -12.45
N LYS A 5 19.14 42.29 -11.29
CA LYS A 5 20.19 41.36 -10.89
C LYS A 5 20.00 40.09 -11.71
N GLY A 6 20.80 39.92 -12.76
CA GLY A 6 20.84 38.68 -13.53
C GLY A 6 21.50 37.57 -12.70
N PHE A 7 21.00 36.35 -12.85
CA PHE A 7 21.57 35.13 -12.27
C PHE A 7 22.94 34.89 -12.91
N SER A 8 23.99 34.72 -12.10
CA SER A 8 25.30 34.34 -12.61
C SER A 8 25.32 32.85 -12.96
N LEU A 9 25.97 32.48 -14.06
CA LEU A 9 26.11 31.07 -14.45
C LEU A 9 26.83 30.26 -13.35
N ILE A 10 27.74 30.88 -12.60
CA ILE A 10 28.42 30.23 -11.47
C ILE A 10 27.45 29.90 -10.32
N GLU A 11 26.45 30.75 -10.09
CA GLU A 11 25.44 30.53 -9.05
C GLU A 11 24.60 29.31 -9.40
N LEU A 12 24.22 29.16 -10.69
CA LEU A 12 23.47 27.98 -11.15
C LEU A 12 24.31 26.70 -11.06
N LEU A 13 25.60 26.78 -11.41
CA LEU A 13 26.50 25.62 -11.42
C LEU A 13 26.69 25.03 -10.02
N ILE A 14 26.89 25.87 -9.00
CA ILE A 14 27.07 25.40 -7.62
C ILE A 14 25.77 24.78 -7.10
N VAL A 15 24.61 25.35 -7.44
CA VAL A 15 23.31 24.82 -7.04
C VAL A 15 23.08 23.42 -7.61
N VAL A 16 23.31 23.23 -8.91
CA VAL A 16 23.15 21.91 -9.55
C VAL A 16 24.16 20.91 -8.98
N ALA A 17 25.40 21.33 -8.70
CA ALA A 17 26.41 20.47 -8.10
C ALA A 17 25.96 19.92 -6.73
N ILE A 18 25.41 20.77 -5.85
CA ILE A 18 24.94 20.35 -4.52
C ILE A 18 23.71 19.43 -4.65
N ILE A 19 22.77 19.74 -5.54
CA ILE A 19 21.59 18.88 -5.78
C ILE A 19 22.04 17.49 -6.25
N LEU A 20 23.03 17.39 -7.14
CA LEU A 20 23.55 16.11 -7.63
C LEU A 20 24.23 15.29 -6.52
N ILE A 21 24.96 15.93 -5.60
CA ILE A 21 25.55 15.25 -4.43
C ILE A 21 24.45 14.66 -3.54
N ILE A 22 23.40 15.45 -3.23
CA ILE A 22 22.28 14.98 -2.42
C ILE A 22 21.53 13.85 -3.14
N ALA A 23 21.24 14.02 -4.43
CA ALA A 23 20.52 13.04 -5.23
C ALA A 23 21.29 11.70 -5.32
N ALA A 24 22.61 11.73 -5.45
CA ALA A 24 23.44 10.53 -5.49
C ALA A 24 23.29 9.65 -4.24
N ILE A 25 23.13 10.26 -3.05
CA ILE A 25 22.92 9.54 -1.78
C ILE A 25 21.45 9.19 -1.58
N ALA A 26 20.55 10.10 -1.93
CA ALA A 26 19.11 9.97 -1.68
C ALA A 26 18.44 8.92 -2.57
N ILE A 27 18.78 8.86 -3.87
CA ILE A 27 18.16 7.93 -4.83
C ILE A 27 18.30 6.46 -4.41
N PRO A 28 19.50 5.92 -4.11
CA PRO A 28 19.62 4.51 -3.72
C PRO A 28 18.89 4.21 -2.41
N ASN A 29 18.89 5.15 -1.46
CA ASN A 29 18.15 4.99 -0.20
C ASN A 29 16.63 4.98 -0.44
N LEU A 30 16.12 5.88 -1.28
CA LEU A 30 14.71 5.96 -1.66
C LEU A 30 14.24 4.68 -2.35
N LEU A 31 15.04 4.11 -3.26
CA LEU A 31 14.72 2.85 -3.93
C LEU A 31 14.58 1.70 -2.92
N ARG A 32 15.51 1.60 -1.97
CA ARG A 32 15.44 0.58 -0.91
C ARG A 32 14.23 0.79 0.01
N ALA A 33 13.96 2.02 0.41
CA ALA A 33 12.80 2.36 1.23
C ALA A 33 11.48 2.01 0.53
N ARG A 34 11.39 2.21 -0.79
CA ARG A 34 10.20 1.87 -1.58
C ARG A 34 9.96 0.36 -1.65
N ILE A 35 11.01 -0.43 -1.80
CA ILE A 35 10.90 -1.90 -1.77
C ILE A 35 10.38 -2.36 -0.39
N ALA A 36 11.01 -1.89 0.68
CA ALA A 36 10.60 -2.22 2.05
C ALA A 36 9.15 -1.77 2.33
N ALA A 37 8.72 -0.62 1.82
CA ALA A 37 7.35 -0.14 1.95
C ALA A 37 6.34 -1.07 1.22
N ASN A 38 6.68 -1.56 0.03
CA ASN A 38 5.84 -2.49 -0.72
C ASN A 38 5.74 -3.86 -0.02
N GLU A 39 6.86 -4.35 0.54
CA GLU A 39 6.88 -5.58 1.35
C GLU A 39 6.01 -5.44 2.61
N ALA A 40 6.15 -4.32 3.33
CA ALA A 40 5.33 -4.01 4.50
C ALA A 40 3.84 -3.90 4.13
N GLY A 41 3.52 -3.25 3.01
CA GLY A 41 2.15 -3.16 2.47
C GLY A 41 1.55 -4.53 2.15
N SER A 42 2.34 -5.40 1.52
CA SER A 42 1.92 -6.78 1.22
C SER A 42 1.68 -7.59 2.49
N ALA A 43 2.59 -7.52 3.47
CA ALA A 43 2.45 -8.18 4.76
C ALA A 43 1.22 -7.67 5.54
N SER A 44 0.93 -6.37 5.47
CA SER A 44 -0.26 -5.78 6.09
C SER A 44 -1.56 -6.28 5.43
N SER A 45 -1.57 -6.42 4.10
CA SER A 45 -2.72 -6.93 3.35
C SER A 45 -3.03 -8.38 3.71
N ILE A 46 -2.00 -9.23 3.81
CA ILE A 46 -2.15 -10.63 4.26
C ILE A 46 -2.68 -10.68 5.70
N ARG A 47 -2.18 -9.82 6.58
CA ARG A 47 -2.66 -9.76 7.97
C ARG A 47 -4.14 -9.39 8.04
N THR A 48 -4.59 -8.45 7.21
CA THR A 48 -6.01 -8.07 7.09
C THR A 48 -6.86 -9.24 6.57
N ILE A 49 -6.36 -10.03 5.61
CA ILE A 49 -7.06 -11.23 5.13
C ILE A 49 -7.17 -12.27 6.25
N ASN A 50 -6.08 -12.51 7.00
CA ASN A 50 -6.08 -13.46 8.10
C ASN A 50 -7.08 -13.08 9.20
N THR A 51 -7.15 -11.79 9.57
CA THR A 51 -8.14 -11.32 10.56
C THR A 51 -9.57 -11.44 10.02
N ALA A 52 -9.79 -11.15 8.73
CA ALA A 52 -11.08 -11.34 8.09
C ALA A 52 -11.48 -12.84 8.04
N GLN A 53 -10.56 -13.75 7.76
CA GLN A 53 -10.78 -15.19 7.79
C GLN A 53 -11.10 -15.70 9.21
N ALA A 54 -10.38 -15.23 10.22
CA ALA A 54 -10.67 -15.56 11.63
C ALA A 54 -12.07 -15.07 12.04
N THR A 55 -12.48 -13.89 11.55
CA THR A 55 -13.83 -13.36 11.79
C THR A 55 -14.88 -14.20 11.06
N TYR A 56 -14.60 -14.59 9.81
CA TYR A 56 -15.50 -15.41 9.00
C TYR A 56 -15.77 -16.78 9.63
N VAL A 57 -14.74 -17.50 10.08
CA VAL A 57 -14.92 -18.82 10.71
C VAL A 57 -15.68 -18.73 12.03
N SER A 58 -15.52 -17.63 12.78
CA SER A 58 -16.29 -17.36 13.99
C SER A 58 -17.78 -17.12 13.68
N ALA A 59 -18.08 -16.44 12.57
CA ALA A 59 -19.46 -16.20 12.13
C ALA A 59 -20.12 -17.44 11.48
N TYR A 60 -19.35 -18.30 10.80
CA TYR A 60 -19.84 -19.46 10.05
C TYR A 60 -19.13 -20.77 10.47
N PRO A 61 -19.37 -21.28 11.69
CA PRO A 61 -18.63 -22.42 12.24
C PRO A 61 -18.81 -23.72 11.46
N THR A 62 -19.94 -23.89 10.77
CA THR A 62 -20.24 -25.08 9.95
C THR A 62 -19.51 -25.07 8.60
N VAL A 63 -19.11 -23.89 8.11
CA VAL A 63 -18.47 -23.71 6.79
C VAL A 63 -16.95 -23.67 6.91
N GLY A 64 -16.42 -23.16 8.03
CA GLY A 64 -14.98 -23.04 8.25
C GLY A 64 -14.39 -21.78 7.63
N TYR A 65 -13.20 -21.89 7.03
CA TYR A 65 -12.54 -20.76 6.36
C TYR A 65 -13.11 -20.51 4.96
N ALA A 66 -13.12 -19.23 4.55
CA ALA A 66 -13.55 -18.85 3.21
C ALA A 66 -12.62 -19.40 2.12
N ALA A 67 -13.19 -20.07 1.10
CA ALA A 67 -12.46 -20.66 -0.01
C ALA A 67 -11.99 -19.64 -1.07
N SER A 68 -12.52 -18.42 -1.04
CA SER A 68 -12.16 -17.35 -1.98
C SER A 68 -12.26 -15.98 -1.31
N LEU A 69 -11.51 -15.00 -1.85
CA LEU A 69 -11.54 -13.62 -1.35
C LEU A 69 -12.92 -12.96 -1.53
N GLY A 70 -13.69 -13.37 -2.54
CA GLY A 70 -15.07 -12.93 -2.74
C GLY A 70 -16.03 -13.39 -1.64
N ALA A 71 -15.74 -14.50 -0.99
CA ALA A 71 -16.53 -15.00 0.15
C ALA A 71 -16.24 -14.27 1.47
N LEU A 72 -15.12 -13.54 1.56
CA LEU A 72 -14.75 -12.73 2.72
C LEU A 72 -15.48 -11.38 2.80
N GLY A 73 -16.17 -10.97 1.73
CA GLY A 73 -16.95 -9.73 1.67
C GLY A 73 -18.46 -9.98 1.66
N PRO A 74 -19.28 -9.02 2.13
CA PRO A 74 -20.72 -9.09 1.97
C PRO A 74 -21.06 -8.97 0.47
N GLY A 75 -21.44 -10.09 -0.15
CA GLY A 75 -21.95 -10.10 -1.53
C GLY A 75 -20.92 -10.23 -2.66
N GLY A 76 -19.88 -11.04 -2.51
CA GLY A 76 -19.05 -11.44 -3.66
C GLY A 76 -19.86 -12.18 -4.73
N VAL A 77 -19.59 -11.91 -6.01
CA VAL A 77 -20.17 -12.62 -7.16
C VAL A 77 -19.83 -14.12 -7.07
N GLY A 78 -20.79 -14.92 -6.61
CA GLY A 78 -20.63 -16.35 -6.33
C GLY A 78 -20.71 -16.77 -4.85
N SER A 79 -20.86 -15.81 -3.93
CA SER A 79 -21.16 -16.10 -2.51
C SER A 79 -22.61 -16.54 -2.34
N THR A 80 -22.89 -17.78 -2.71
CA THR A 80 -23.96 -18.52 -2.04
C THR A 80 -23.44 -18.80 -0.63
N CYS A 81 -23.75 -17.94 0.34
CA CYS A 81 -23.75 -18.38 1.73
C CYS A 81 -24.55 -19.70 1.73
N PRO A 82 -23.99 -20.84 2.20
CA PRO A 82 -24.78 -22.05 2.29
C PRO A 82 -26.01 -21.70 3.13
N VAL A 83 -27.19 -21.99 2.58
CA VAL A 83 -28.52 -21.46 2.95
C VAL A 83 -29.00 -21.99 4.32
N GLY A 84 -28.10 -22.11 5.30
CA GLY A 84 -28.36 -22.64 6.64
C GLY A 84 -27.91 -21.72 7.79
N GLY A 85 -27.36 -20.54 7.51
CA GLY A 85 -27.06 -19.52 8.52
C GLY A 85 -28.18 -18.48 8.64
N PRO A 86 -28.42 -17.89 9.83
CA PRO A 86 -29.51 -16.94 10.03
C PRO A 86 -29.34 -15.76 9.07
N VAL A 87 -30.35 -15.59 8.22
CA VAL A 87 -30.55 -14.44 7.34
C VAL A 87 -30.47 -13.15 8.17
N GLN A 88 -29.38 -12.40 8.02
CA GLN A 88 -29.25 -11.08 8.64
C GLN A 88 -30.07 -10.08 7.83
N ALA A 89 -31.02 -9.45 8.51
CA ALA A 89 -31.84 -8.34 8.04
C ALA A 89 -31.03 -7.05 7.84
#